data_AF-A0A7W1DQU8-F1
#
_entry.id   AF-A0A7W1DQU8-F1
#
_cell.length_a   1.000
_cell.length_b   1.000
_cell.length_c   1.000
_cell.angle_alpha   90.00
_cell.angle_beta   90.00
_cell.angle_gamma   90.00
#
_symmetry.space_group_name_H-M   'P 1'
#
loop_
_entity.id
_entity.type
_entity.pdbx_description
1 polymer ?
#
loop_
_entity_poly.entity_id
_entity_poly.type
_entity_poly.pdbx_seq_one_letter_code
_entity_poly.pdbx_strand_id
1 'polypeptide(L)'
;MTQRKRGPADLPTGERVATLAAATADAMKHKARGEHETQHGAALSVSREEAERIVEHWPDAPKKGARQMLEQYGAPNEATPTKLFWYNRHPWKRILVTSDVLLHDFPAPHSDYLTMWVDYKVPVEMVNAITRYDGSCLIDRTAGEAAVRCDSEAANMITLNLMHEIVIGKPTVDDLDTLSGPSDAPASRWRPRRTTPRHPW
;
A
#
# COMPACT_ATOMS: atom_id res chain seq x y z
N MET A 1 -22.03 -19.51 25.04
CA MET A 1 -20.75 -20.07 24.51
C MET A 1 -20.79 -19.99 23.00
N THR A 2 -20.01 -19.10 22.39
CA THR A 2 -19.98 -18.94 20.93
C THR A 2 -19.04 -20.00 20.35
N GLN A 3 -19.56 -20.94 19.54
CA GLN A 3 -18.72 -21.93 18.86
C GLN A 3 -17.72 -21.21 17.94
N ARG A 4 -16.42 -21.46 18.16
CA ARG A 4 -15.36 -20.94 17.29
C ARG A 4 -15.54 -21.54 15.89
N LYS A 5 -15.64 -20.70 14.86
CA LYS A 5 -15.62 -21.17 13.46
C LYS A 5 -14.26 -21.85 13.20
N ARG A 6 -14.32 -23.03 12.57
CA ARG A 6 -13.15 -23.84 12.19
C ARG A 6 -12.32 -23.06 11.15
N GLY A 7 -11.03 -22.84 11.43
CA GLY A 7 -10.12 -22.11 10.54
C GLY A 7 -9.25 -23.05 9.69
N PRO A 8 -8.45 -22.53 8.73
CA PRO A 8 -7.54 -23.34 7.91
C PRO A 8 -6.53 -24.17 8.72
N ALA A 9 -6.18 -23.71 9.91
CA ALA A 9 -5.32 -24.42 10.85
C ALA A 9 -5.97 -25.69 11.45
N ASP A 10 -7.30 -25.74 11.47
CA ASP A 10 -8.10 -26.84 12.03
C ASP A 10 -8.44 -27.92 10.98
N LEU A 11 -7.96 -27.76 9.74
CA LEU A 11 -8.15 -28.71 8.64
C LEU A 11 -6.98 -29.70 8.56
N PRO A 12 -7.21 -31.02 8.42
CA PRO A 12 -6.16 -31.96 8.03
C PRO A 12 -5.48 -31.54 6.72
N THR A 13 -4.21 -31.92 6.56
CA THR A 13 -3.42 -31.56 5.37
C THR A 13 -4.11 -31.95 4.06
N GLY A 14 -4.76 -33.12 4.00
CA GLY A 14 -5.51 -33.56 2.81
C GLY A 14 -6.66 -32.63 2.44
N GLU A 15 -7.39 -32.11 3.43
CA GLU A 15 -8.50 -31.17 3.23
C GLU A 15 -7.99 -29.80 2.76
N ARG A 16 -6.83 -29.35 3.26
CA ARG A 16 -6.16 -28.13 2.78
C ARG A 16 -5.73 -28.25 1.31
N VAL A 17 -5.12 -29.37 0.94
CA VAL A 17 -4.67 -29.65 -0.44
C VAL A 17 -5.87 -29.71 -1.38
N ALA A 18 -6.95 -30.39 -0.99
CA ALA A 18 -8.18 -30.46 -1.77
C ALA A 18 -8.81 -29.07 -1.98
N THR A 19 -8.81 -28.22 -0.94
CA THR A 19 -9.30 -26.84 -1.02
C THR A 19 -8.50 -26.02 -2.03
N LEU A 20 -7.17 -26.12 -2.02
CA LEU A 20 -6.30 -25.43 -2.98
C LEU A 20 -6.53 -25.93 -4.42
N ALA A 21 -6.69 -27.24 -4.60
CA ALA A 21 -6.96 -27.82 -5.91
C ALA A 21 -8.29 -27.33 -6.49
N ALA A 22 -9.34 -27.28 -5.66
CA ALA A 22 -10.65 -26.74 -6.06
C ALA A 22 -10.54 -25.25 -6.48
N ALA A 23 -9.87 -24.42 -5.68
CA ALA A 23 -9.65 -23.02 -6.01
C ALA A 23 -8.88 -22.83 -7.33
N THR A 24 -7.89 -23.69 -7.59
CA THR A 24 -7.13 -23.68 -8.85
C THR A 24 -8.01 -24.03 -10.05
N ALA A 25 -8.84 -25.06 -9.92
CA ALA A 25 -9.76 -25.48 -10.97
C ALA A 25 -10.79 -24.38 -11.30
N ASP A 26 -11.31 -23.69 -10.28
CA ASP A 26 -12.23 -22.57 -10.48
C ASP A 26 -11.53 -21.37 -11.12
N ALA A 27 -10.31 -21.03 -10.71
CA ALA A 27 -9.51 -20.00 -11.37
C ALA A 27 -9.24 -20.30 -12.86
N MET A 28 -8.97 -21.57 -13.21
CA MET A 28 -8.82 -22.00 -14.61
C MET A 28 -10.12 -21.83 -15.41
N LYS A 29 -11.29 -22.13 -14.81
CA LYS A 29 -12.59 -21.90 -15.46
C LYS A 29 -12.86 -20.42 -15.70
N HIS A 30 -12.60 -19.55 -14.72
CA HIS A 30 -12.75 -18.10 -14.88
C HIS A 30 -11.84 -17.57 -16.00
N LYS A 31 -10.57 -17.99 -16.03
CA LYS A 31 -9.63 -17.67 -17.12
C LYS A 31 -10.14 -18.14 -18.48
N ALA A 32 -10.66 -19.36 -18.59
CA ALA A 32 -11.19 -19.88 -19.85
C ALA A 32 -12.42 -19.10 -20.36
N ARG A 33 -13.18 -18.46 -19.47
CA ARG A 33 -14.32 -17.59 -19.80
C ARG A 33 -13.92 -16.17 -20.21
N GLY A 34 -12.63 -15.83 -20.14
CA GLY A 34 -12.16 -14.46 -20.38
C GLY A 34 -12.50 -13.47 -19.26
N GLU A 35 -13.00 -13.96 -18.13
CA GLU A 35 -13.23 -13.19 -16.90
C GLU A 35 -11.88 -12.99 -16.20
N HIS A 36 -11.03 -12.15 -16.79
CA HIS A 36 -9.78 -11.70 -16.18
C HIS A 36 -10.00 -10.49 -15.27
N GLU A 37 -8.99 -10.12 -14.48
CA GLU A 37 -9.05 -8.92 -13.65
C GLU A 37 -9.46 -7.72 -14.49
N THR A 38 -10.66 -7.21 -14.23
CA THR A 38 -11.16 -5.98 -14.82
C THR A 38 -11.22 -4.94 -13.71
N GLN A 39 -10.63 -3.77 -13.96
CA GLN A 39 -10.70 -2.63 -13.04
C GLN A 39 -12.08 -1.97 -13.16
N HIS A 40 -13.14 -2.64 -12.70
CA HIS A 40 -14.51 -2.12 -12.78
C HIS A 40 -14.64 -0.69 -12.21
N GLY A 41 -13.90 -0.40 -11.12
CA GLY A 41 -13.85 0.92 -10.50
C GLY A 41 -13.34 2.02 -11.44
N ALA A 42 -12.52 1.71 -12.45
CA ALA A 42 -12.02 2.70 -13.41
C ALA A 42 -13.12 3.30 -14.29
N ALA A 43 -14.27 2.62 -14.43
CA ALA A 43 -15.44 3.12 -15.16
C ALA A 43 -16.36 4.01 -14.30
N LEU A 44 -16.14 4.07 -12.98
CA LEU A 44 -16.91 4.89 -12.06
C LEU A 44 -16.37 6.32 -12.02
N SER A 45 -17.20 7.25 -11.58
CA SER A 45 -16.80 8.62 -11.27
C SER A 45 -17.69 9.17 -10.16
N VAL A 46 -17.08 9.88 -9.21
CA VAL A 46 -17.77 10.69 -8.20
C VAL A 46 -17.54 12.16 -8.53
N SER A 47 -18.57 13.00 -8.39
CA SER A 47 -18.44 14.44 -8.67
C SER A 47 -17.41 15.11 -7.76
N ARG A 48 -16.75 16.17 -8.25
CA ARG A 48 -15.79 16.92 -7.44
C ARG A 48 -16.46 17.53 -6.20
N GLU A 49 -17.68 18.03 -6.36
CA GLU A 49 -18.45 18.63 -5.27
C GLU A 49 -18.77 17.61 -4.17
N GLU A 50 -19.07 16.36 -4.54
CA GLU A 50 -19.29 15.29 -3.58
C GLU A 50 -18.00 14.87 -2.88
N ALA A 51 -16.90 14.74 -3.61
CA ALA A 51 -15.60 14.45 -3.02
C ALA A 51 -15.16 15.54 -2.03
N GLU A 52 -15.36 16.82 -2.34
CA GLU A 52 -15.08 17.93 -1.42
C GLU A 52 -15.94 17.86 -0.15
N ARG A 53 -17.24 17.54 -0.26
CA ARG A 53 -18.12 17.36 0.92
C ARG A 53 -17.64 16.23 1.82
N ILE A 54 -17.15 15.13 1.24
CA ILE A 54 -16.57 14.01 1.98
C ILE A 54 -15.30 14.48 2.71
N VAL A 55 -14.38 15.12 1.99
CA VAL A 55 -13.07 15.55 2.48
C VAL A 55 -13.16 16.64 3.55
N GLU A 56 -14.22 17.44 3.57
CA GLU A 56 -14.41 18.49 4.59
C GLU A 56 -14.42 17.92 6.03
N HIS A 57 -14.77 16.65 6.21
CA HIS A 57 -14.82 16.03 7.54
C HIS A 57 -13.52 15.31 7.94
N TRP A 58 -12.47 15.37 7.10
CA TRP A 58 -11.21 14.66 7.34
C TRP A 58 -10.26 15.46 8.26
N PRO A 59 -9.27 14.80 8.89
CA PRO A 59 -8.18 15.49 9.60
C PRO A 59 -7.37 16.41 8.67
N ASP A 60 -6.73 17.44 9.21
CA ASP A 60 -6.12 18.53 8.44
C ASP A 60 -5.10 18.09 7.38
N ALA A 61 -4.16 17.22 7.74
CA ALA A 61 -3.11 16.74 6.82
C ALA A 61 -3.69 15.95 5.62
N PRO A 62 -4.43 14.84 5.83
CA PRO A 62 -5.06 14.13 4.71
C PRO A 62 -6.11 14.96 3.98
N LYS A 63 -6.82 15.88 4.65
CA LYS A 63 -7.73 16.84 4.00
C LYS A 63 -6.99 17.70 2.97
N LYS A 64 -5.84 18.28 3.37
CA LYS A 64 -5.01 19.09 2.49
C LYS A 64 -4.49 18.27 1.31
N GLY A 65 -3.96 17.07 1.56
CA GLY A 65 -3.48 16.18 0.50
C GLY A 65 -4.58 15.74 -0.47
N ALA A 66 -5.77 15.41 0.04
CA ALA A 66 -6.93 15.07 -0.78
C ALA A 66 -7.34 16.22 -1.72
N ARG A 67 -7.36 17.46 -1.22
CA ARG A 67 -7.64 18.66 -2.03
C ARG A 67 -6.59 18.90 -3.11
N GLN A 68 -5.32 18.71 -2.80
CA GLN A 68 -4.24 18.79 -3.80
C GLN A 68 -4.43 17.75 -4.90
N MET A 69 -4.79 16.51 -4.55
CA MET A 69 -5.06 15.46 -5.54
C MET A 69 -6.32 15.75 -6.37
N LEU A 70 -7.37 16.30 -5.76
CA LEU A 70 -8.57 16.75 -6.48
C LEU A 70 -8.28 17.88 -7.46
N GLU A 71 -7.42 18.82 -7.08
CA GLU A 71 -6.99 19.93 -7.93
C GLU A 71 -6.15 19.43 -9.13
N GLN A 72 -5.23 18.50 -8.88
CA GLN A 72 -4.31 18.00 -9.90
C GLN A 72 -4.92 16.94 -10.82
N TYR A 73 -5.72 16.02 -10.28
CA TYR A 73 -6.23 14.84 -11.01
C TYR A 73 -7.73 14.87 -11.28
N GLY A 74 -8.41 15.94 -10.83
CA GLY A 74 -9.85 16.12 -10.99
C GLY A 74 -10.67 15.15 -10.14
N ALA A 75 -11.90 14.91 -10.59
CA ALA A 75 -12.85 14.02 -9.95
C ALA A 75 -12.29 12.59 -9.75
N PRO A 76 -12.45 11.99 -8.55
CA PRO A 76 -12.07 10.62 -8.29
C PRO A 76 -13.03 9.64 -8.96
N ASN A 77 -12.54 8.42 -9.19
CA ASN A 77 -13.36 7.31 -9.66
C ASN A 77 -14.28 6.80 -8.55
N GLU A 78 -13.75 6.70 -7.32
CA GLU A 78 -14.49 6.24 -6.15
C GLU A 78 -14.24 7.18 -4.97
N ALA A 79 -15.27 7.38 -4.15
CA ALA A 79 -15.19 8.15 -2.92
C ALA A 79 -16.01 7.48 -1.83
N THR A 80 -15.45 7.40 -0.64
CA THR A 80 -16.09 6.90 0.58
C THR A 80 -15.79 7.87 1.72
N PRO A 81 -16.49 7.79 2.87
CA PRO A 81 -16.23 8.68 3.99
C PRO A 81 -14.77 8.75 4.46
N THR A 82 -13.94 7.73 4.17
CA THR A 82 -12.54 7.67 4.60
C THR A 82 -11.52 7.54 3.48
N LYS A 83 -11.94 7.50 2.20
CA LYS A 83 -11.04 7.28 1.05
C LYS A 83 -11.49 7.99 -0.21
N LEU A 84 -10.53 8.54 -0.96
CA LEU A 84 -10.69 8.92 -2.35
C LEU A 84 -9.78 8.04 -3.22
N PHE A 85 -10.28 7.60 -4.37
CA PHE A 85 -9.55 6.69 -5.25
C PHE A 85 -9.63 7.12 -6.71
N TRP A 86 -8.49 7.12 -7.39
CA TRP A 86 -8.37 7.35 -8.83
C TRP A 86 -7.72 6.15 -9.50
N TYR A 87 -8.16 5.85 -10.72
CA TYR A 87 -7.52 4.93 -11.64
C TYR A 87 -6.94 5.69 -12.83
N ASN A 88 -5.85 5.18 -13.38
CA ASN A 88 -5.32 5.56 -14.70
C ASN A 88 -5.15 7.08 -14.85
N ARG A 89 -4.48 7.72 -13.89
CA ARG A 89 -4.12 9.14 -13.90
C ARG A 89 -2.62 9.24 -14.11
N HIS A 90 -2.20 9.28 -15.38
CA HIS A 90 -0.79 9.25 -15.77
C HIS A 90 0.08 10.23 -14.92
N PRO A 91 1.23 9.78 -14.36
CA PRO A 91 1.89 8.48 -14.56
C PRO A 91 1.34 7.33 -13.70
N TRP A 92 0.34 7.61 -12.87
CA TRP A 92 -0.15 6.68 -11.86
C TRP A 92 -1.16 5.70 -12.40
N LYS A 93 -0.92 4.43 -12.11
CA LYS A 93 -1.92 3.38 -12.31
C LYS A 93 -3.10 3.59 -11.37
N ARG A 94 -2.82 3.91 -10.10
CA ARG A 94 -3.81 4.18 -9.06
C ARG A 94 -3.30 5.24 -8.09
N ILE A 95 -4.24 5.99 -7.51
CA ILE A 95 -3.98 6.95 -6.44
C ILE A 95 -5.03 6.69 -5.36
N LEU A 96 -4.59 6.50 -4.12
CA LEU A 96 -5.44 6.36 -2.94
C LEU A 96 -5.06 7.45 -1.94
N VAL A 97 -6.04 8.24 -1.52
CA VAL A 97 -5.91 9.11 -0.35
C VAL A 97 -6.82 8.59 0.74
N THR A 98 -6.33 8.47 1.98
CA THR A 98 -7.11 8.03 3.14
C THR A 98 -7.26 9.14 4.19
N SER A 99 -8.38 9.15 4.91
CA SER A 99 -8.54 10.00 6.11
C SER A 99 -7.76 9.46 7.30
N ASP A 100 -7.62 8.13 7.37
CA ASP A 100 -6.79 7.46 8.37
C ASP A 100 -5.33 7.67 8.02
N VAL A 101 -4.52 8.02 9.01
CA VAL A 101 -3.08 8.25 8.85
C VAL A 101 -2.28 7.13 9.50
N LEU A 102 -1.17 6.75 8.88
CA LEU A 102 -0.17 5.89 9.47
C LEU A 102 0.99 6.77 9.96
N LEU A 103 1.15 6.85 11.28
CA LEU A 103 2.23 7.61 11.90
C LEU A 103 3.49 6.74 12.01
N HIS A 104 4.64 7.26 11.58
CA HIS A 104 5.94 6.65 11.79
C HIS A 104 7.05 7.69 11.89
N ASP A 105 8.21 7.26 12.43
CA ASP A 105 9.30 8.15 12.84
C ASP A 105 10.51 8.14 11.88
N PHE A 106 10.40 7.48 10.72
CA PHE A 106 11.49 7.31 9.75
C PHE A 106 11.09 7.80 8.36
N PRO A 107 11.91 8.61 7.66
CA PRO A 107 13.21 9.14 8.09
C PRO A 107 13.09 10.26 9.14
N ALA A 108 11.89 10.81 9.33
CA ALA A 108 11.52 11.72 10.40
C ALA A 108 10.04 11.48 10.77
N PRO A 109 9.52 12.01 11.90
CA PRO A 109 8.11 11.89 12.25
C PRO A 109 7.18 12.50 11.19
N HIS A 110 6.37 11.68 10.54
CA HIS A 110 5.33 12.11 9.60
C HIS A 110 4.15 11.14 9.54
N SER A 111 3.10 11.56 8.82
CA SER A 111 1.82 10.86 8.72
C SER A 111 1.52 10.50 7.27
N ASP A 112 1.46 9.19 7.02
CA ASP A 112 1.20 8.63 5.71
C ASP A 112 -0.29 8.48 5.43
N TYR A 113 -0.73 8.99 4.29
CA TYR A 113 -2.14 8.93 3.86
C TYR A 113 -2.32 8.89 2.34
N LEU A 114 -1.24 9.01 1.56
CA LEU A 114 -1.27 8.95 0.11
C LEU A 114 -0.50 7.72 -0.36
N THR A 115 -1.17 6.79 -1.02
CA THR A 115 -0.54 5.66 -1.69
C THR A 115 -0.72 5.79 -3.21
N MET A 116 0.36 5.60 -3.96
CA MET A 116 0.34 5.72 -5.43
C MET A 116 1.03 4.52 -6.06
N TRP A 117 0.43 3.98 -7.12
CA TRP A 117 0.89 2.76 -7.79
C TRP A 117 1.37 3.04 -9.21
N VAL A 118 2.38 2.30 -9.62
CA VAL A 118 2.91 2.27 -11.00
C VAL A 118 3.04 0.82 -11.47
N ASP A 119 2.93 0.64 -12.79
CA ASP A 119 3.32 -0.62 -13.44
C ASP A 119 4.84 -0.74 -13.43
N TYR A 120 5.37 -1.48 -12.45
CA TYR A 120 6.80 -1.67 -12.28
C TYR A 120 7.10 -3.05 -11.68
N LYS A 121 7.63 -3.94 -12.52
CA LYS A 121 7.99 -5.31 -12.12
C LYS A 121 9.37 -5.32 -11.47
N VAL A 122 9.37 -5.33 -10.14
CA VAL A 122 10.60 -5.47 -9.35
C VAL A 122 11.16 -6.90 -9.50
N PRO A 123 12.44 -7.08 -9.89
CA PRO A 123 13.10 -8.37 -9.87
C PRO A 123 13.15 -8.96 -8.45
N VAL A 124 12.94 -10.27 -8.32
CA VAL A 124 12.75 -10.92 -7.01
C VAL A 124 13.97 -10.74 -6.10
N GLU A 125 15.15 -10.82 -6.67
CA GLU A 125 16.44 -10.65 -6.04
C GLU A 125 16.64 -9.25 -5.44
N MET A 126 15.92 -8.25 -5.94
CA MET A 126 16.01 -6.86 -5.49
C MET A 126 15.01 -6.49 -4.40
N VAL A 127 14.00 -7.34 -4.15
CA VAL A 127 12.96 -7.06 -3.14
C VAL A 127 13.57 -6.81 -1.76
N ASN A 128 14.51 -7.66 -1.33
CA ASN A 128 15.20 -7.50 -0.05
C ASN A 128 16.01 -6.19 0.02
N ALA A 129 16.69 -5.81 -1.07
CA ALA A 129 17.47 -4.57 -1.12
C ALA A 129 16.58 -3.34 -0.94
N ILE A 130 15.45 -3.29 -1.65
CA ILE A 130 14.47 -2.19 -1.53
C ILE A 130 13.93 -2.10 -0.11
N THR A 131 13.45 -3.22 0.45
CA THR A 131 12.82 -3.22 1.77
C THR A 131 13.77 -2.93 2.94
N ARG A 132 15.08 -3.07 2.73
CA ARG A 132 16.10 -2.66 3.72
C ARG A 132 16.27 -1.16 3.76
N TYR A 133 16.16 -0.52 2.62
CA TYR A 133 16.41 0.89 2.45
C TYR A 133 15.16 1.73 2.77
N ASP A 134 13.99 1.31 2.28
CA ASP A 134 12.76 2.09 2.37
C ASP A 134 11.56 1.21 2.79
N GLY A 135 10.91 1.61 3.89
CA GLY A 135 9.72 0.93 4.43
C GLY A 135 8.39 1.41 3.81
N SER A 136 8.42 2.47 3.01
CA SER A 136 7.27 3.06 2.34
C SER A 136 6.95 2.38 1.01
N CYS A 137 7.91 1.66 0.43
CA CYS A 137 7.76 0.85 -0.78
C CYS A 137 6.85 -0.38 -0.55
N LEU A 138 5.86 -0.54 -1.41
CA LEU A 138 4.95 -1.69 -1.48
C LEU A 138 5.17 -2.43 -2.80
N ILE A 139 5.52 -3.71 -2.74
CA ILE A 139 5.82 -4.51 -3.94
C ILE A 139 4.75 -5.60 -4.10
N ASP A 140 3.97 -5.52 -5.18
CA ASP A 140 3.01 -6.55 -5.57
C ASP A 140 3.52 -7.32 -6.80
N ARG A 141 4.12 -8.47 -6.54
CA ARG A 141 4.67 -9.32 -7.62
C ARG A 141 3.58 -10.02 -8.44
N THR A 142 2.38 -10.20 -7.89
CA THR A 142 1.28 -10.86 -8.58
C THR A 142 0.70 -9.92 -9.62
N ALA A 143 0.43 -8.68 -9.23
CA ALA A 143 -0.03 -7.64 -10.14
C ALA A 143 1.10 -7.11 -11.05
N GLY A 144 2.37 -7.28 -10.65
CA GLY A 144 3.52 -6.75 -11.36
C GLY A 144 3.65 -5.24 -11.16
N GLU A 145 3.32 -4.76 -9.97
CA GLU A 145 3.21 -3.36 -9.61
C GLU A 145 4.12 -3.01 -8.43
N ALA A 146 4.51 -1.74 -8.38
CA ALA A 146 5.09 -1.14 -7.20
C ALA A 146 4.22 0.04 -6.75
N ALA A 147 4.24 0.32 -5.47
CA ALA A 147 3.61 1.49 -4.87
C ALA A 147 4.53 2.12 -3.85
N VAL A 148 4.30 3.40 -3.57
CA VAL A 148 4.84 4.06 -2.39
C VAL A 148 3.70 4.66 -1.62
N ARG A 149 3.82 4.62 -0.29
CA ARG A 149 2.95 5.33 0.63
C ARG A 149 3.75 6.42 1.35
N CYS A 150 3.25 7.65 1.29
CA CYS A 150 3.82 8.78 2.01
C CYS A 150 2.74 9.85 2.32
N ASP A 151 3.17 11.04 2.72
CA ASP A 151 2.33 12.21 2.98
C ASP A 151 2.11 13.10 1.73
N SER A 152 2.85 12.86 0.65
CA SER A 152 2.81 13.71 -0.55
C SER A 152 3.24 12.98 -1.82
N GLU A 153 2.75 13.45 -2.97
CA GLU A 153 3.10 12.88 -4.26
C GLU A 153 4.59 13.06 -4.57
N ALA A 154 5.16 14.21 -4.21
CA ALA A 154 6.58 14.48 -4.41
C ALA A 154 7.46 13.46 -3.66
N ALA A 155 7.11 13.12 -2.41
CA ALA A 155 7.81 12.09 -1.66
C ALA A 155 7.65 10.71 -2.33
N ASN A 156 6.44 10.34 -2.74
CA ASN A 156 6.21 9.09 -3.48
C ASN A 156 7.05 9.01 -4.77
N MET A 157 7.17 10.10 -5.53
CA MET A 157 7.98 10.16 -6.74
C MET A 157 9.48 9.99 -6.44
N ILE A 158 9.99 10.65 -5.40
CA ILE A 158 11.40 10.53 -4.99
C ILE A 158 11.71 9.09 -4.58
N THR A 159 10.86 8.49 -3.76
CA THR A 159 11.03 7.10 -3.30
C THR A 159 10.93 6.10 -4.44
N LEU A 160 10.02 6.28 -5.40
CA LEU A 160 9.94 5.42 -6.59
C LEU A 160 11.18 5.53 -7.47
N ASN A 161 11.70 6.75 -7.65
CA ASN A 161 12.95 6.95 -8.39
C ASN A 161 14.09 6.21 -7.69
N LEU A 162 14.21 6.35 -6.37
CA LEU A 162 15.24 5.67 -5.59
C LEU A 162 15.12 4.14 -5.62
N MET A 163 13.90 3.62 -5.53
CA MET A 163 13.62 2.20 -5.76
C MET A 163 14.09 1.76 -7.15
N HIS A 164 13.83 2.55 -8.19
CA HIS A 164 14.31 2.26 -9.53
C HIS A 164 15.85 2.25 -9.60
N GLU A 165 16.52 3.20 -8.94
CA GLU A 165 17.99 3.27 -8.87
C GLU A 165 18.60 2.03 -8.20
N ILE A 166 18.02 1.58 -7.08
CA ILE A 166 18.39 0.32 -6.43
C ILE A 166 18.27 -0.83 -7.42
N VAL A 167 17.13 -0.95 -8.13
CA VAL A 167 16.86 -2.07 -9.05
C VAL A 167 17.85 -2.13 -10.22
N ILE A 168 18.24 -0.99 -10.78
CA ILE A 168 19.20 -0.95 -11.90
C ILE A 168 20.67 -0.98 -11.43
N GLY A 169 20.93 -1.12 -10.13
CA GLY A 169 22.27 -1.22 -9.58
C GLY A 169 23.07 0.08 -9.70
N LYS A 170 22.41 1.24 -9.73
CA LYS A 170 23.11 2.51 -9.49
C LYS A 170 23.60 2.52 -8.03
N PRO A 171 24.77 3.11 -7.76
CA PRO A 171 25.25 3.20 -6.39
C PRO A 171 24.23 3.96 -5.54
N THR A 172 23.83 3.34 -4.43
CA THR A 172 22.85 3.93 -3.50
C THR A 172 23.57 4.84 -2.51
N VAL A 173 22.84 5.61 -1.70
CA VAL A 173 23.46 6.41 -0.64
C VAL A 173 24.19 5.52 0.39
N ASP A 174 23.83 4.24 0.53
CA ASP A 174 24.60 3.26 1.33
C ASP A 174 26.00 2.97 0.75
N ASP A 175 26.19 3.09 -0.57
CA ASP A 175 27.54 3.05 -1.15
C ASP A 175 28.37 4.28 -0.74
N LEU A 176 27.73 5.39 -0.32
CA LEU A 176 28.39 6.57 0.26
C LEU A 176 28.56 6.48 1.79
N ASP A 177 27.80 5.63 2.46
CA ASP A 177 27.98 5.32 3.91
C ASP A 177 29.20 4.41 4.13
N THR A 178 29.67 3.68 3.11
CA THR A 178 31.02 3.07 3.17
C THR A 178 32.17 4.09 3.05
N LEU A 179 31.89 5.32 2.59
CA LEU A 179 32.81 6.48 2.63
C LEU A 179 32.65 7.34 3.90
N SER A 180 31.56 7.14 4.65
CA SER A 180 31.16 7.92 5.82
C SER A 180 30.84 6.96 6.96
N GLY A 181 31.83 6.62 7.79
CA GLY A 181 31.79 5.50 8.76
C GLY A 181 30.51 5.34 9.63
N PRO A 182 30.36 4.18 10.30
CA PRO A 182 29.08 3.63 10.73
C PRO A 182 28.29 4.56 11.65
N SER A 183 27.02 4.82 11.30
CA SER A 183 26.04 5.45 12.20
C SER A 183 25.31 4.37 13.02
N ASP A 184 25.74 4.19 14.27
CA ASP A 184 25.07 3.32 15.24
C ASP A 184 23.81 4.01 15.80
N ALA A 185 22.67 3.83 15.13
CA ALA A 185 21.36 4.08 15.73
C ALA A 185 20.70 2.74 16.12
N PRO A 186 20.41 2.49 17.41
CA PRO A 186 19.85 1.21 17.83
C PRO A 186 18.42 1.04 17.34
N ALA A 187 18.15 -0.06 16.63
CA ALA A 187 16.81 -0.49 16.24
C ALA A 187 15.87 -0.48 17.47
N SER A 188 14.84 0.36 17.42
CA SER A 188 13.79 0.37 18.44
C SER A 188 13.08 -0.98 18.43
N ARG A 189 13.36 -1.78 19.46
CA ARG A 189 12.78 -3.11 19.67
C ARG A 189 11.26 -3.02 19.74
N TRP A 190 10.56 -3.56 18.74
CA TRP A 190 9.12 -3.75 18.77
C TRP A 190 8.72 -4.47 20.07
N ARG A 191 7.92 -3.80 20.91
CA ARG A 191 7.29 -4.39 22.10
C ARG A 191 5.79 -4.50 21.84
N PRO A 192 5.20 -5.71 21.83
CA PRO A 192 3.75 -5.82 21.77
C PRO A 192 3.15 -5.18 23.01
N ARG A 193 2.17 -4.28 22.83
CA ARG A 193 1.39 -3.72 23.95
C ARG A 193 0.71 -4.88 24.67
N ARG A 194 1.07 -5.09 25.95
CA ARG A 194 0.29 -5.96 26.84
C ARG A 194 -1.03 -5.25 27.11
N THR A 195 -2.09 -5.72 26.49
CA THR A 195 -3.46 -5.42 26.93
C THR A 195 -3.72 -6.22 28.21
N THR A 196 -3.69 -5.56 29.36
CA THR A 196 -4.25 -6.12 30.60
C THR A 196 -5.78 -6.00 30.54
N PRO A 197 -6.54 -7.08 30.77
CA PRO A 197 -7.98 -6.96 30.95
C PRO A 197 -8.26 -6.30 32.30
N ARG A 198 -8.92 -5.15 32.30
CA ARG A 198 -9.60 -4.65 33.50
C ARG A 198 -10.92 -5.41 33.62
N HIS A 199 -11.01 -6.32 34.59
CA HIS A 199 -12.31 -6.77 35.11
C HIS A 199 -12.89 -5.67 36.00
N PRO A 200 -14.16 -5.32 35.86
CA PRO A 200 -14.96 -4.82 36.97
C PRO A 200 -15.74 -5.98 37.60
N TRP A 201 -15.92 -5.86 38.91
CA TRP A 201 -16.91 -6.60 39.69
C TRP A 201 -18.33 -6.36 39.17
#